data_AF-B8ENV1-F1
#
_entry.id   AF-B8ENV1-F1
#
_cell.length_a   1.000
_cell.length_b   1.000
_cell.length_c   1.000
_cell.angle_alpha   90.00
_cell.angle_beta   90.00
_cell.angle_gamma   90.00
#
_symmetry.space_group_name_H-M   'P 1'
#
loop_
_entity.id
_entity.type
_entity.pdbx_description
1 polymer ?
#
loop_
_entity_poly.entity_id
_entity_poly.type
_entity_poly.pdbx_seq_one_letter_code
_entity_poly.pdbx_strand_id
1 'polypeptide(L)' 'MDIPTYITLSEARNELSSIGVVLSDRQIKRAADKDAQGKRKLPFFVDPLTGTLKIEKGALVAAYRKLQVEAENNLQE' A
#
# COMPACT_ATOMS: atom_id res chain seq x y z
N MET A 1 4.56 -19.56 9.99
CA MET A 1 5.00 -18.52 9.03
C MET A 1 3.91 -18.44 8.00
N ASP A 2 3.18 -17.33 7.96
CA ASP A 2 2.19 -17.12 6.92
C ASP A 2 2.90 -16.90 5.59
N ILE A 3 2.37 -17.53 4.55
CA ILE A 3 2.90 -17.39 3.19
C ILE A 3 2.63 -15.94 2.74
N PRO A 4 3.64 -15.23 2.20
CA PRO A 4 3.43 -13.86 1.72
C PRO A 4 2.33 -13.86 0.66
N THR A 5 1.34 -13.02 0.86
CA THR A 5 0.22 -12.87 -0.07
C THR A 5 0.42 -11.61 -0.88
N TYR A 6 0.60 -11.76 -2.19
CA TYR A 6 0.80 -10.66 -3.11
C TYR A 6 -0.51 -10.28 -3.79
N ILE A 7 -0.88 -9.01 -3.65
CA ILE A 7 -2.15 -8.47 -4.09
C ILE A 7 -1.96 -7.38 -5.14
N THR A 8 -2.92 -7.26 -6.03
CA THR A 8 -3.01 -6.23 -7.06
C THR A 8 -3.42 -4.88 -6.47
N LEU A 9 -3.42 -3.84 -7.31
CA LEU A 9 -3.92 -2.51 -6.96
C LEU A 9 -5.37 -2.52 -6.44
N SER A 10 -6.27 -3.24 -7.11
CA SER A 10 -7.68 -3.31 -6.74
C SER A 10 -7.89 -4.08 -5.43
N GLU A 11 -7.15 -5.16 -5.23
CA GLU A 11 -7.18 -5.91 -3.97
C GLU A 11 -6.59 -5.09 -2.82
N ALA A 12 -5.49 -4.36 -3.04
CA ALA A 12 -4.92 -3.44 -2.05
C ALA A 12 -5.92 -2.37 -1.61
N ARG A 13 -6.72 -1.83 -2.55
CA ARG A 13 -7.82 -0.91 -2.24
C ARG A 13 -8.87 -1.58 -1.35
N ASN A 14 -9.26 -2.82 -1.64
CA ASN A 14 -10.25 -3.56 -0.86
C ASN A 14 -9.73 -3.90 0.55
N GLU A 15 -8.46 -4.31 0.66
CA GLU A 15 -7.79 -4.57 1.93
C GLU A 15 -7.75 -3.33 2.82
N LEU A 16 -7.38 -2.18 2.25
CA LEU A 16 -7.44 -0.90 2.96
C LEU A 16 -8.88 -0.52 3.35
N SER A 17 -9.85 -0.76 2.47
CA SER A 17 -11.27 -0.52 2.79
C SER A 17 -11.75 -1.37 3.96
N SER A 18 -11.23 -2.59 4.13
CA SER A 18 -11.61 -3.49 5.23
C SER A 18 -11.21 -2.95 6.61
N ILE A 19 -10.20 -2.07 6.66
CA ILE A 19 -9.74 -1.37 7.86
C ILE A 19 -10.25 0.08 7.93
N GLY A 20 -11.28 0.43 7.15
CA GLY A 20 -11.92 1.74 7.15
C GLY A 20 -11.23 2.80 6.27
N VAL A 21 -10.20 2.42 5.50
CA VAL A 21 -9.46 3.33 4.61
C VAL A 21 -10.04 3.28 3.20
N VAL A 22 -11.00 4.16 2.93
CA VAL A 22 -11.70 4.21 1.65
C VAL A 22 -10.92 5.08 0.66
N LEU A 23 -10.42 4.46 -0.41
CA LEU A 23 -9.72 5.13 -1.51
C LEU A 23 -10.52 5.02 -2.80
N SER A 24 -10.39 6.03 -3.67
CA SER A 24 -10.78 5.95 -5.08
C SER A 24 -9.73 5.25 -5.93
N ASP A 25 -10.10 4.75 -7.11
CA ASP A 25 -9.16 4.14 -8.07
C ASP A 25 -8.01 5.09 -8.45
N ARG A 26 -8.31 6.39 -8.56
CA ARG A 26 -7.30 7.41 -8.86
C ARG A 26 -6.29 7.57 -7.71
N GLN A 27 -6.74 7.51 -6.45
CA GLN A 27 -5.86 7.66 -5.30
C GLN A 27 -4.94 6.46 -5.15
N ILE A 28 -5.46 5.23 -5.27
CA ILE A 28 -4.64 4.02 -5.14
C ILE A 28 -3.64 3.92 -6.31
N LYS A 29 -4.06 4.28 -7.53
CA LYS A 29 -3.16 4.35 -8.70
C LYS A 29 -2.02 5.34 -8.47
N ARG A 30 -2.31 6.54 -7.98
CA ARG A 30 -1.28 7.55 -7.66
C ARG A 30 -0.31 7.09 -6.57
N ALA A 31 -0.73 6.24 -5.64
CA ALA A 31 0.15 5.69 -4.60
C ALA A 31 1.08 4.59 -5.14
N ALA A 32 0.65 3.90 -6.19
CA ALA A 32 1.40 2.90 -6.95
C ALA A 32 2.33 3.51 -8.01
N ASP A 33 2.00 4.69 -8.52
CA ASP A 33 2.82 5.39 -9.49
C ASP A 33 4.14 5.89 -8.87
N LYS A 34 5.16 6.01 -9.72
CA LYS A 34 6.42 6.65 -9.34
C LYS A 34 6.20 8.15 -9.20
N ASP A 35 6.79 8.75 -8.18
CA ASP A 35 6.91 10.19 -8.04
C ASP A 35 7.94 10.77 -9.02
N ALA A 36 8.14 12.09 -8.94
CA ALA A 36 9.09 12.82 -9.80
C ALA A 36 10.56 12.35 -9.64
N GLN A 37 10.89 11.66 -8.55
CA GLN A 37 12.21 11.09 -8.29
C GLN A 37 12.30 9.60 -8.68
N GLY A 38 11.23 9.05 -9.28
CA GLY A 38 11.16 7.65 -9.68
C GLY A 38 10.83 6.68 -8.54
N LYS A 39 10.52 7.17 -7.34
CA LYS A 39 10.18 6.35 -6.17
C LYS A 39 8.67 6.17 -6.04
N ARG A 40 8.23 4.98 -5.66
CA ARG A 40 6.81 4.74 -5.34
C ARG A 40 6.57 5.05 -3.87
N LYS A 41 5.39 5.58 -3.56
CA LYS A 41 4.98 5.85 -2.17
C LYS A 41 4.74 4.56 -1.38
N LEU A 42 4.26 3.53 -2.07
CA LEU A 42 4.09 2.19 -1.54
C LEU A 42 5.01 1.21 -2.29
N PRO A 43 5.46 0.11 -1.65
CA PRO A 43 6.42 -0.85 -2.20
C PRO A 43 5.79 -1.78 -3.26
N PHE A 44 5.09 -1.20 -4.23
CA PHE A 44 4.60 -1.91 -5.39
C PHE A 44 5.76 -2.32 -6.30
N PHE A 45 5.72 -3.55 -6.79
CA PHE A 45 6.66 -4.11 -7.74
C PHE A 45 5.92 -4.66 -8.97
N VAL A 46 6.64 -4.79 -10.08
CA VAL A 46 6.10 -5.45 -11.28
C VAL A 46 6.32 -6.93 -11.11
N ASP A 47 5.24 -7.72 -11.15
CA ASP A 47 5.32 -9.17 -11.15
C ASP A 47 6.02 -9.64 -12.45
N PRO A 48 7.14 -10.38 -12.37
CA PRO A 48 7.87 -10.80 -13.58
C PRO A 48 7.10 -11.83 -14.42
N LEU A 49 6.11 -12.52 -13.85
CA LEU A 49 5.33 -13.55 -14.55
C LEU A 49 4.19 -12.94 -15.36
N THR A 50 3.52 -11.91 -14.81
CA THR A 50 2.31 -11.34 -15.40
C THR A 50 2.48 -9.91 -15.91
N GLY A 51 3.56 -9.22 -15.54
CA GLY A 51 3.77 -7.79 -15.81
C GLY A 51 2.85 -6.86 -15.01
N THR A 52 2.03 -7.41 -14.10
CA THR A 52 1.07 -6.62 -13.31
C THR A 52 1.74 -6.02 -12.08
N LEU A 53 1.29 -4.84 -11.66
CA LEU A 53 1.77 -4.23 -10.43
C LEU A 53 1.16 -4.94 -9.20
N LYS A 54 2.01 -5.41 -8.29
CA LYS A 54 1.64 -6.11 -7.06
C LYS A 54 2.33 -5.52 -5.84
N ILE A 55 1.76 -5.77 -4.67
CA ILE A 55 2.31 -5.42 -3.36
C ILE A 55 2.11 -6.59 -2.41
N GLU A 56 3.01 -6.78 -1.46
CA GLU A 56 2.83 -7.75 -0.38
C GLU A 56 1.82 -7.19 0.65
N LYS A 57 0.78 -7.97 0.96
CA LYS A 57 -0.37 -7.54 1.79
C LYS A 57 0.06 -7.09 3.18
N GLY A 58 0.97 -7.82 3.82
CA GLY A 58 1.50 -7.49 5.14
C GLY A 58 2.23 -6.14 5.14
N ALA A 59 3.09 -5.91 4.15
CA ALA A 59 3.80 -4.64 3.98
C ALA A 59 2.85 -3.45 3.78
N LEU A 60 1.75 -3.63 3.03
CA LEU A 60 0.73 -2.59 2.87
C LEU A 60 0.10 -2.19 4.20
N VAL A 61 -0.36 -3.18 4.98
CA VAL A 61 -1.01 -2.93 6.28
C VAL A 61 0.00 -2.37 7.29
N ALA A 62 1.23 -2.89 7.31
CA ALA A 62 2.29 -2.42 8.19
C ALA A 62 2.69 -0.97 7.90
N ALA A 63 2.79 -0.58 6.63
CA ALA A 63 3.07 0.80 6.24
C ALA A 63 1.98 1.75 6.75
N TYR A 64 0.70 1.36 6.63
CA TYR A 64 -0.41 2.18 7.13
C TYR A 64 -0.38 2.32 8.66
N ARG A 65 -0.23 1.21 9.38
CA ARG A 65 -0.15 1.20 10.86
C ARG A 65 1.02 2.02 11.38
N LYS A 66 2.18 1.95 10.72
CA LYS A 66 3.36 2.73 11.11
C LYS A 66 3.07 4.23 11.05
N LEU A 67 2.48 4.70 9.93
CA LEU A 67 2.12 6.11 9.76
C LEU A 67 1.05 6.56 10.77
N GLN A 68 0.10 5.68 11.12
CA GLN A 68 -0.88 5.97 12.17
C GLN A 68 -0.19 6.18 13.53
N VAL A 69 0.65 5.25 13.95
CA VAL A 69 1.37 5.33 15.24
C VAL A 69 2.27 6.57 15.29
N GLU A 70 2.97 6.89 14.20
CA GLU A 70 3.76 8.12 14.10
C GLU A 70 2.89 9.37 14.26
N ALA A 71 1.72 9.42 13.62
CA ALA A 71 0.80 10.55 13.74
C ALA A 71 0.21 10.68 15.15
N GLU A 72 -0.11 9.57 15.81
CA GLU A 72 -0.61 9.55 17.19
C GLU A 72 0.45 10.03 18.20
N ASN A 73 1.71 9.62 18.02
CA ASN A 73 2.81 10.05 18.89
C ASN A 73 3.10 11.55 18.75
N ASN A 74 3.02 12.10 17.53
CA ASN A 74 3.23 13.53 17.28
C ASN A 74 2.14 14.43 17.88
N LEU A 75 0.97 13.88 18.27
CA LEU A 75 -0.07 14.62 18.98
C LEU A 75 0.19 14.72 20.50
N GLN A 76 1.15 13.95 21.02
CA GLN A 76 1.48 13.92 22.45
C GLN A 76 2.64 14.85 22.84
N GLU A 77 3.23 15.57 21.87
CA GLU A 77 4.19 16.68 22.06
C GLU A 77 3.48 18.04 22.04
#